data_AF-F0YGH2-F1
#
_entry.id   AF-F0YGH2-F1
#
_cell.length_a   1.000
_cell.length_b   1.000
_cell.length_c   1.000
_cell.angle_alpha   90.00
_cell.angle_beta   90.00
_cell.angle_gamma   90.00
#
_symmetry.space_group_name_H-M   'P 1'
#
loop_
_entity.id
_entity.type
_entity.pdbx_description
1 polymer ?
#
loop_
_entity_poly.entity_id
_entity_poly.type
_entity_poly.pdbx_seq_one_letter_code
_entity_poly.pdbx_strand_id
1 'polypeptide(L)' 'DAAAFARACDACALGPDLDGLPGRERAILGERGVLLSGGQKARVALARCVYAA' A
#
# COMPACT_ATOMS: atom_id res chain seq x y z
N ASP A 1 10.46 -4.99 8.08
CA ASP A 1 10.92 -6.27 7.53
C ASP A 1 10.50 -6.36 6.07
N ALA A 2 11.44 -6.59 5.15
CA ALA A 2 11.15 -6.59 3.72
C ALA A 2 10.23 -7.76 3.29
N ALA A 3 10.37 -8.93 3.92
CA ALA A 3 9.56 -10.10 3.63
C ALA A 3 8.13 -9.93 4.15
N ALA A 4 7.95 -9.39 5.37
CA ALA A 4 6.62 -9.08 5.90
C ALA A 4 5.90 -8.02 5.06
N PHE A 5 6.63 -6.99 4.58
CA PHE A 5 6.08 -5.97 3.70
C PHE A 5 5.60 -6.58 2.38
N ALA A 6 6.45 -7.37 1.70
CA ALA A 6 6.08 -8.04 0.45
C ALA A 6 4.85 -8.92 0.62
N ARG A 7 4.78 -9.74 1.70
CA ARG A 7 3.61 -10.56 2.00
C ARG A 7 2.34 -9.72 2.19
N ALA A 8 2.43 -8.60 2.92
CA ALA A 8 1.28 -7.73 3.14
C ALA A 8 0.78 -7.09 1.84
N CYS A 9 1.71 -6.68 0.96
CA CYS A 9 1.38 -6.14 -0.36
C CYS A 9 0.68 -7.17 -1.25
N ASP A 10 1.20 -8.40 -1.30
CA ASP A 10 0.63 -9.48 -2.11
C ASP A 10 -0.75 -9.90 -1.58
N ALA A 11 -0.87 -10.11 -0.26
CA ALA A 11 -2.12 -10.51 0.39
C ALA A 11 -3.25 -9.47 0.21
N CYS A 12 -2.89 -8.19 0.02
CA CYS A 12 -3.84 -7.09 -0.13
C CYS A 12 -3.96 -6.59 -1.57
N ALA A 13 -3.40 -7.31 -2.55
CA ALA A 13 -3.42 -6.97 -3.97
C ALA A 13 -2.95 -5.54 -4.28
N LEU A 14 -1.88 -5.07 -3.60
CA LEU A 14 -1.34 -3.72 -3.78
C LEU A 14 -0.43 -3.55 -4.99
N GLY A 15 0.00 -4.63 -5.66
CA GLY A 15 0.91 -4.57 -6.82
C GLY A 15 0.47 -3.54 -7.89
N PRO A 16 -0.76 -3.64 -8.43
CA PRO A 16 -1.25 -2.67 -9.42
C PRO A 16 -1.33 -1.23 -8.90
N ASP A 17 -1.57 -1.03 -7.60
CA ASP A 17 -1.59 0.30 -7.02
C ASP A 17 -0.19 0.90 -6.95
N LEU A 18 0.80 0.12 -6.51
CA LEU A 18 2.19 0.53 -6.43
C LEU A 18 2.78 0.84 -7.80
N ASP A 19 2.48 0.03 -8.82
CA ASP A 19 2.95 0.24 -10.18
C ASP A 19 2.37 1.52 -10.82
N GLY A 20 1.17 1.94 -10.39
CA GLY A 20 0.56 3.20 -10.80
C GLY A 20 1.12 4.45 -10.09
N LEU A 21 1.94 4.28 -9.04
CA LEU A 21 2.46 5.39 -8.24
C LEU A 21 3.89 5.77 -8.65
N PRO A 22 4.20 7.06 -8.85
CA PRO A 22 5.57 7.50 -9.06
C PRO A 22 6.40 7.21 -7.80
N GLY A 23 7.42 6.37 -7.95
CA GLY A 23 8.27 5.93 -6.82
C GLY A 23 7.75 4.72 -6.05
N ARG A 24 6.66 4.08 -6.48
CA ARG A 24 6.13 2.81 -5.96
C ARG A 24 5.97 2.80 -4.44
N GLU A 25 6.72 1.95 -3.73
CA GLU A 25 6.67 1.81 -2.27
C GLU A 25 7.16 3.07 -1.53
N ARG A 26 7.90 3.95 -2.22
CA ARG A 26 8.41 5.22 -1.69
C ARG A 26 7.61 6.44 -2.17
N ALA A 27 6.46 6.20 -2.81
CA ALA A 27 5.63 7.28 -3.33
C ALA A 27 5.20 8.25 -2.21
N ILE A 28 5.28 9.54 -2.50
CA ILE A 28 4.77 10.58 -1.61
C ILE A 28 3.27 10.72 -1.87
N LEU A 29 2.43 10.41 -0.88
CA LEU A 29 0.97 10.37 -1.04
C LEU A 29 0.24 11.64 -0.58
N GLY A 30 0.98 12.62 -0.06
CA GLY A 30 0.44 13.84 0.56
C GLY A 30 -0.27 13.58 1.89
N GLU A 31 -0.85 14.62 2.48
CA GLU A 31 -1.53 14.53 3.77
C GLU A 31 -2.67 13.51 3.74
N ARG A 32 -2.68 12.60 4.73
CA ARG A 32 -3.70 11.53 4.87
C ARG A 32 -3.91 10.72 3.58
N GLY A 33 -2.88 10.63 2.72
CA GLY A 33 -2.94 9.92 1.45
C GLY A 33 -3.93 10.53 0.46
N VAL A 34 -4.02 11.87 0.36
CA VAL A 34 -4.94 12.58 -0.55
C VAL A 34 -4.85 12.11 -2.01
N LEU A 35 -3.68 11.61 -2.44
CA LEU A 35 -3.44 11.11 -3.80
C LEU A 35 -3.98 9.69 -4.05
N LEU A 36 -4.46 9.00 -3.02
CA LEU A 36 -5.08 7.67 -3.17
C LEU A 36 -6.58 7.77 -3.40
N SER A 37 -7.09 6.92 -4.28
CA SER A 37 -8.54 6.65 -4.37
C SER A 37 -9.07 5.98 -3.08
N GLY A 38 -10.39 5.96 -2.89
CA GLY A 38 -11.01 5.28 -1.74
C GLY A 38 -10.66 3.79 -1.65
N GLY A 39 -10.66 3.09 -2.80
CA GLY A 39 -10.30 1.67 -2.85
C GLY A 39 -8.83 1.42 -2.48
N GLN A 40 -7.92 2.28 -2.93
CA GLN A 40 -6.51 2.23 -2.55
C GLN A 40 -6.32 2.44 -1.05
N LYS A 41 -7.00 3.42 -0.45
CA LYS A 41 -6.95 3.66 0.99
C LYS A 41 -7.40 2.43 1.78
N ALA A 42 -8.46 1.76 1.33
CA ALA A 42 -8.95 0.54 1.96
C ALA A 42 -7.92 -0.60 1.89
N ARG A 43 -7.30 -0.83 0.73
CA ARG A 43 -6.25 -1.86 0.58
C ARG A 43 -4.99 -1.56 1.41
N VAL A 44 -4.57 -0.30 1.47
CA VAL A 44 -3.45 0.13 2.34
C VAL A 44 -3.79 -0.09 3.81
N ALA A 45 -5.03 0.23 4.23
CA ALA A 45 -5.47 -0.03 5.60
C ALA A 45 -5.46 -1.53 5.95
N LEU A 46 -5.92 -2.39 5.02
CA LEU A 46 -5.85 -3.84 5.18
C LEU A 46 -4.40 -4.32 5.28
N ALA A 47 -3.52 -3.84 4.40
CA ALA A 47 -2.10 -4.21 4.41
C ALA A 47 -1.41 -3.81 5.72
N ARG A 48 -1.81 -2.70 6.34
CA ARG A 48 -1.30 -2.30 7.67
C ARG A 48 -1.67 -3.30 8.76
N CYS A 49 -2.88 -3.87 8.71
CA CYS A 49 -3.28 -4.92 9.64
C CYS A 49 -2.49 -6.21 9.41
N VAL A 50 -2.32 -6.61 8.15
CA VAL A 50 -1.56 -7.83 7.79
C VAL A 50 -0.09 -7.72 8.14
N TYR A 51 0.52 -6.55 7.96
CA TYR A 51 1.93 -6.32 8.31
C TYR A 51 2.18 -6.34 9.82
N ALA A 52 1.16 -6.00 10.63
CA ALA A 52 1.24 -5.98 12.08
C ALA A 52 0.96 -7.34 12.75
N ALA A 53 0.52 -8.34 11.96
CA ALA A 53 0.30 -9.71 12.39
C ALA A 53 1.61 -10.51 12.36
#